data_AF-A0A2D9SZ38-F1
#
_entry.id   AF-A0A2D9SZ38-F1
#
_cell.length_a   1.000
_cell.length_b   1.000
_cell.length_c   1.000
_cell.angle_alpha   90.00
_cell.angle_beta   90.00
_cell.angle_gamma   90.00
#
_symmetry.space_group_name_H-M   'P 1'
#
loop_
_entity.id
_entity.type
_entity.pdbx_description
1 polymer ?
#
loop_
_entity_poly.entity_id
_entity_poly.type
_entity_poly.pdbx_seq_one_letter_code
_entity_poly.pdbx_strand_id
1 'polypeptide(L)'
;MALALLCACYSNEPEVRQTMPDPIADVAGQDLYERGIRLARQGDLLRGEQYIEAALERGFPRDRALPALLRICIAGSRYNDALRHAEPYLRQHPDRYQLRTLVASIHLGLGNVEEAQEHLEAVVAGAPNEAPAYYLIGMLHREEHGDPITADPYLRRYLELAPHGVHAAEVRSIVAQRQPIQRIDRVIDGAPPEAETGTEPPPETEVVQ
;
A
#
# COMPACT_ATOMS: atom_id res chain seq x y z
N MET A 1 -21.72 46.67 -68.06
CA MET A 1 -21.59 46.70 -66.59
C MET A 1 -22.91 46.25 -65.97
N ALA A 2 -22.99 45.03 -65.46
CA ALA A 2 -24.05 44.55 -64.58
C ALA A 2 -23.55 43.25 -63.94
N LEU A 3 -23.25 43.28 -62.64
CA LEU A 3 -22.69 42.14 -61.91
C LEU A 3 -23.85 41.43 -61.18
N ALA A 4 -24.22 40.22 -61.61
CA ALA A 4 -25.27 39.45 -60.97
C ALA A 4 -24.69 38.62 -59.80
N LEU A 5 -24.80 39.14 -58.59
CA LEU A 5 -24.47 38.41 -57.36
C LEU A 5 -25.58 37.38 -57.04
N LEU A 6 -25.33 36.12 -57.36
CA LEU A 6 -26.14 35.00 -56.87
C LEU A 6 -25.76 34.70 -55.42
N CYS A 7 -26.56 35.22 -54.49
CA CYS A 7 -26.43 34.94 -53.07
C CYS A 7 -26.96 33.53 -52.78
N ALA A 8 -26.06 32.56 -52.61
CA ALA A 8 -26.45 31.20 -52.21
C ALA A 8 -26.75 31.16 -50.71
N CYS A 9 -28.03 31.17 -50.34
CA CYS A 9 -28.46 30.97 -48.96
C CYS A 9 -28.18 29.52 -48.53
N TYR A 10 -27.09 29.30 -47.81
CA TYR A 10 -26.77 28.00 -47.20
C TYR A 10 -27.65 27.80 -45.95
N SER A 11 -28.75 27.07 -46.11
CA SER A 11 -29.62 26.67 -45.00
C SER A 11 -28.92 25.62 -44.14
N ASN A 12 -28.33 26.07 -43.04
CA ASN A 12 -27.66 25.21 -42.06
C ASN A 12 -28.70 24.53 -41.16
N GLU A 13 -29.28 23.42 -41.61
CA GLU A 13 -30.13 22.59 -40.74
C GLU A 13 -29.28 21.91 -39.66
N PRO A 14 -29.75 21.84 -38.40
CA PRO A 14 -29.04 21.13 -37.34
C PRO A 14 -29.10 19.63 -37.64
N GLU A 15 -27.94 19.06 -37.99
CA GLU A 15 -27.79 17.62 -38.22
C GLU A 15 -28.17 16.87 -36.93
N VAL A 16 -29.37 16.29 -36.92
CA VAL A 16 -29.86 15.49 -35.80
C VAL A 16 -28.97 14.27 -35.71
N ARG A 17 -27.98 14.30 -34.80
CA ARG A 17 -27.16 13.14 -34.46
C ARG A 17 -28.11 12.00 -34.12
N GLN A 18 -28.22 11.04 -35.04
CA GLN A 18 -28.89 9.79 -34.79
C GLN A 18 -28.11 9.11 -33.67
N THR A 19 -28.63 9.17 -32.45
CA THR A 19 -28.09 8.44 -31.32
C THR A 19 -28.22 6.97 -31.65
N MET A 20 -27.13 6.36 -32.10
CA MET A 20 -27.06 4.91 -32.25
C MET A 20 -27.47 4.29 -30.91
N PRO A 21 -28.40 3.32 -30.89
CA PRO A 21 -28.76 2.65 -29.66
C PRO A 21 -27.51 2.06 -29.02
N ASP A 22 -27.41 2.14 -27.70
CA ASP A 22 -26.28 1.60 -26.95
C ASP A 22 -26.07 0.12 -27.37
N PRO A 23 -24.91 -0.25 -27.95
CA PRO A 23 -24.67 -1.61 -28.43
C PRO A 23 -24.65 -2.66 -27.31
N ILE A 24 -24.71 -2.24 -26.04
CA ILE A 24 -24.92 -3.11 -24.89
C ILE A 24 -26.23 -2.86 -24.13
N ALA A 25 -27.18 -2.11 -24.70
CA ALA A 25 -28.47 -1.73 -24.09
C ALA A 25 -29.11 -2.87 -23.28
N ASP A 26 -29.40 -3.99 -23.96
CA ASP A 26 -30.14 -5.15 -23.43
C ASP A 26 -29.26 -6.18 -22.69
N VAL A 27 -27.96 -5.93 -22.51
CA VAL A 27 -27.03 -6.90 -21.89
C VAL A 27 -27.13 -6.82 -20.36
N ALA A 28 -27.35 -7.95 -19.69
CA ALA A 28 -27.46 -7.98 -18.23
C ALA A 28 -26.15 -7.55 -17.53
N GLY A 29 -26.26 -6.91 -16.36
CA GLY A 29 -25.09 -6.46 -15.59
C GLY A 29 -24.11 -7.57 -15.24
N GLN A 30 -24.59 -8.80 -14.97
CA GLN A 30 -23.75 -9.98 -14.78
C GLN A 30 -22.88 -10.29 -16.02
N ASP A 31 -23.47 -10.28 -17.21
CA ASP A 31 -22.76 -10.56 -18.47
C ASP A 31 -21.73 -9.47 -18.79
N LEU A 32 -22.05 -8.21 -18.50
CA LEU A 32 -21.13 -7.09 -18.64
C LEU A 32 -19.94 -7.22 -17.70
N TYR A 33 -20.17 -7.53 -16.42
CA TYR A 33 -19.10 -7.79 -15.46
C TYR A 33 -18.17 -8.92 -15.94
N GLU A 34 -18.73 -10.05 -16.39
CA GLU A 34 -17.94 -11.17 -16.88
C GLU A 34 -17.16 -10.85 -18.17
N ARG A 35 -17.73 -10.07 -19.09
CA ARG A 35 -17.03 -9.55 -20.28
C ARG A 35 -15.84 -8.66 -19.86
N GLY A 36 -16.06 -7.75 -18.91
CA GLY A 36 -15.01 -6.88 -18.37
C GLY A 36 -13.87 -7.65 -17.71
N ILE A 37 -14.19 -8.68 -16.90
CA ILE A 37 -13.19 -9.59 -16.32
C ILE A 37 -12.39 -10.34 -17.39
N ARG A 38 -13.01 -10.78 -18.49
CA ARG A 38 -12.30 -11.45 -19.59
C ARG A 38 -11.37 -10.50 -20.34
N LEU A 39 -11.84 -9.29 -20.68
CA LEU A 39 -11.03 -8.24 -21.33
C LEU A 39 -9.82 -7.85 -20.47
N ALA A 40 -10.03 -7.59 -19.18
CA ALA A 40 -8.96 -7.27 -18.24
C ALA A 40 -7.91 -8.39 -18.12
N ARG A 41 -8.32 -9.67 -18.19
CA ARG A 41 -7.39 -10.82 -18.21
C ARG A 41 -6.59 -10.93 -19.52
N GLN A 42 -7.08 -10.32 -20.60
CA GLN A 42 -6.39 -10.24 -21.90
C GLN A 42 -5.46 -9.02 -21.99
N GLY A 43 -5.34 -8.21 -20.92
CA GLY A 43 -4.57 -6.97 -20.90
C GLY A 43 -5.33 -5.73 -21.39
N ASP A 44 -6.57 -5.89 -21.86
CA ASP A 44 -7.45 -4.78 -22.24
C ASP A 44 -8.11 -4.19 -20.98
N LEU A 45 -7.28 -3.54 -20.16
CA LEU A 45 -7.66 -3.01 -18.85
C LEU A 45 -8.71 -1.91 -18.96
N LEU A 46 -8.60 -1.02 -19.94
CA LEU A 46 -9.52 0.10 -20.13
C LEU A 46 -10.92 -0.38 -20.49
N ARG A 47 -11.07 -1.27 -21.48
CA ARG A 47 -12.40 -1.83 -21.80
C ARG A 47 -12.87 -2.78 -20.71
N GLY A 48 -11.96 -3.47 -20.03
CA GLY A 48 -12.25 -4.25 -18.84
C GLY A 48 -12.97 -3.46 -17.75
N GLU A 49 -12.48 -2.25 -17.44
CA GLU A 49 -13.12 -1.32 -16.51
C GLU A 49 -14.47 -0.80 -17.04
N GLN A 50 -14.52 -0.29 -18.27
CA GLN A 50 -15.75 0.26 -18.87
C GLN A 50 -16.93 -0.74 -18.84
N TYR A 51 -16.67 -2.01 -19.10
CA TYR A 51 -17.67 -3.07 -19.01
C TYR A 51 -18.12 -3.34 -17.57
N ILE A 52 -17.27 -3.14 -16.57
CA ILE A 52 -17.63 -3.29 -15.15
C ILE A 52 -18.37 -2.03 -14.65
N GLU A 53 -18.04 -0.83 -15.13
CA GLU A 53 -18.83 0.38 -14.87
C GLU A 53 -20.24 0.25 -15.45
N ALA A 54 -20.38 -0.17 -16.71
CA ALA A 54 -21.69 -0.43 -17.33
C ALA A 54 -22.47 -1.58 -16.66
N ALA A 55 -21.78 -2.51 -15.97
CA ALA A 55 -22.41 -3.52 -15.13
C ALA A 55 -23.01 -2.92 -13.86
N LEU A 56 -22.31 -1.98 -13.21
CA LEU A 56 -22.80 -1.26 -12.02
C LEU A 56 -24.05 -0.43 -12.35
N GLU A 57 -24.06 0.25 -13.50
CA GLU A 57 -25.22 1.00 -14.00
C GLU A 57 -26.46 0.09 -14.19
N ARG A 58 -26.23 -1.19 -14.52
CA ARG A 58 -27.28 -2.22 -14.64
C ARG A 58 -27.49 -3.03 -13.37
N GLY A 59 -27.15 -2.47 -12.20
CA GLY A 59 -27.46 -3.02 -10.89
C GLY A 59 -26.58 -4.18 -10.42
N PHE A 60 -25.43 -4.43 -11.07
CA PHE A 60 -24.47 -5.40 -10.54
C PHE A 60 -23.93 -4.91 -9.17
N PRO A 61 -23.77 -5.77 -8.14
CA PRO A 61 -23.42 -5.31 -6.79
C PRO A 61 -22.02 -4.67 -6.70
N ARG A 62 -21.94 -3.45 -6.15
CA ARG A 62 -20.68 -2.70 -6.01
C ARG A 62 -19.62 -3.43 -5.20
N ASP A 63 -19.99 -4.05 -4.09
CA ASP A 63 -19.11 -4.87 -3.24
C ASP A 63 -18.40 -5.98 -4.02
N ARG A 64 -19.05 -6.54 -5.07
CA ARG A 64 -18.50 -7.61 -5.91
C ARG A 64 -17.67 -7.07 -7.08
N ALA A 65 -17.98 -5.87 -7.58
CA ALA A 65 -17.25 -5.23 -8.67
C ALA A 65 -15.95 -4.56 -8.21
N LEU A 66 -15.98 -3.92 -7.04
CA LEU A 66 -14.91 -3.03 -6.57
C LEU A 66 -13.52 -3.71 -6.55
N PRO A 67 -13.34 -4.95 -6.02
CA PRO A 67 -12.03 -5.60 -6.05
C PRO A 67 -11.48 -5.82 -7.48
N ALA A 68 -12.36 -6.00 -8.47
CA ALA A 68 -11.94 -6.11 -9.86
C ALA A 68 -11.53 -4.75 -10.44
N LEU A 69 -12.31 -3.70 -10.19
CA LEU A 69 -11.99 -2.33 -10.61
C LEU A 69 -10.63 -1.89 -10.05
N LEU A 70 -10.42 -2.00 -8.74
CA LEU A 70 -9.16 -1.60 -8.12
C LEU A 70 -7.97 -2.37 -8.69
N ARG A 71 -8.09 -3.70 -8.85
CA ARG A 71 -7.05 -4.53 -9.48
C ARG A 71 -6.76 -4.11 -10.92
N ILE A 72 -7.77 -3.71 -11.69
CA ILE A 72 -7.63 -3.26 -13.09
C ILE A 72 -6.93 -1.90 -13.14
N CYS A 73 -7.38 -0.93 -12.34
CA CYS A 73 -6.79 0.41 -12.27
C CYS A 73 -5.33 0.35 -11.80
N ILE A 74 -5.04 -0.40 -10.73
CA ILE A 74 -3.67 -0.59 -10.21
C ILE A 74 -2.77 -1.30 -11.24
N ALA A 75 -3.25 -2.36 -11.91
CA ALA A 75 -2.48 -3.04 -12.95
C ALA A 75 -2.17 -2.16 -14.17
N GLY A 76 -2.96 -1.10 -14.38
CA GLY A 76 -2.72 -0.07 -15.41
C GLY A 76 -1.97 1.16 -14.88
N SER A 77 -1.46 1.14 -13.65
CA SER A 77 -0.86 2.30 -12.95
C SER A 77 -1.79 3.53 -12.84
N ARG A 78 -3.10 3.33 -12.96
CA ARG A 78 -4.15 4.36 -12.91
C ARG A 78 -4.64 4.53 -11.47
N TYR A 79 -3.74 4.96 -10.60
CA TYR A 79 -3.96 5.10 -9.16
C TYR A 79 -5.14 6.04 -8.82
N ASN A 80 -5.27 7.18 -9.50
CA ASN A 80 -6.39 8.11 -9.32
C ASN A 80 -7.76 7.48 -9.66
N ASP A 81 -7.82 6.57 -10.65
CA ASP A 81 -9.06 5.85 -10.95
C ASP A 81 -9.37 4.78 -9.89
N ALA A 82 -8.35 4.15 -9.29
CA ALA A 82 -8.55 3.27 -8.16
C ALA A 82 -9.16 4.04 -6.96
N LEU A 83 -8.63 5.23 -6.65
CA LEU A 83 -9.17 6.12 -5.60
C LEU A 83 -10.62 6.56 -5.90
N ARG A 84 -10.89 7.00 -7.16
CA ARG A 84 -12.24 7.34 -7.66
C ARG A 84 -13.27 6.24 -7.39
N HIS A 85 -12.88 4.96 -7.46
CA HIS A 85 -13.75 3.82 -7.15
C HIS A 85 -13.80 3.48 -5.65
N ALA A 86 -12.68 3.58 -4.94
CA ALA A 86 -12.54 3.13 -3.55
C ALA A 86 -13.12 4.12 -2.53
N GLU A 87 -12.80 5.42 -2.63
CA GLU A 87 -13.19 6.38 -1.60
C GLU A 87 -14.71 6.56 -1.44
N PRO A 88 -15.54 6.65 -2.51
CA PRO A 88 -16.98 6.78 -2.35
C PRO A 88 -17.61 5.56 -1.67
N TYR A 89 -16.97 4.40 -1.79
CA TYR A 89 -17.35 3.17 -1.12
C TYR A 89 -16.89 3.15 0.34
N LEU A 90 -15.66 3.60 0.65
CA LEU A 90 -15.19 3.78 2.03
C LEU A 90 -16.02 4.80 2.83
N ARG A 91 -16.56 5.84 2.17
CA ARG A 91 -17.50 6.78 2.82
C ARG A 91 -18.81 6.13 3.25
N GLN A 92 -19.23 5.05 2.60
CA GLN A 92 -20.43 4.27 2.93
C GLN A 92 -20.14 3.08 3.85
N HIS A 93 -18.92 2.55 3.79
CA HIS A 93 -18.45 1.38 4.55
C HIS A 93 -17.12 1.72 5.25
N PRO A 94 -17.15 2.56 6.31
CA PRO A 94 -15.93 3.10 6.93
C PRO A 94 -15.08 2.04 7.64
N ASP A 95 -15.69 0.89 7.96
CA ASP A 95 -15.17 -0.31 8.63
C ASP A 95 -14.40 -1.27 7.71
N ARG A 96 -14.31 -0.98 6.40
CA ARG A 96 -13.56 -1.80 5.44
C ARG A 96 -12.06 -1.53 5.55
N TYR A 97 -11.47 -1.88 6.69
CA TYR A 97 -10.10 -1.55 7.04
C TYR A 97 -9.06 -2.06 6.02
N GLN A 98 -9.22 -3.27 5.47
CA GLN A 98 -8.32 -3.76 4.41
C GLN A 98 -8.32 -2.86 3.15
N LEU A 99 -9.50 -2.35 2.76
CA LEU A 99 -9.63 -1.41 1.65
C LEU A 99 -9.06 -0.04 2.03
N ARG A 100 -9.21 0.40 3.28
CA ARG A 100 -8.61 1.64 3.79
C ARG A 100 -7.08 1.58 3.77
N THR A 101 -6.49 0.43 4.13
CA THR A 101 -5.04 0.17 4.01
C THR A 101 -4.59 0.20 2.55
N LEU A 102 -5.37 -0.39 1.62
CA LEU A 102 -5.08 -0.31 0.19
C LEU A 102 -5.12 1.14 -0.31
N VAL A 103 -6.14 1.92 0.06
CA VAL A 103 -6.25 3.34 -0.30
C VAL A 103 -5.06 4.14 0.23
N ALA A 104 -4.66 3.94 1.49
CA ALA A 104 -3.45 4.57 2.04
C ALA A 104 -2.18 4.22 1.24
N SER A 105 -2.01 2.94 0.85
CA SER A 105 -0.85 2.53 0.04
C SER A 105 -0.83 3.17 -1.35
N ILE A 106 -2.01 3.49 -1.91
CA ILE A 106 -2.14 4.21 -3.18
C ILE A 106 -1.79 5.68 -2.99
N HIS A 107 -2.24 6.33 -1.90
CA HIS A 107 -1.85 7.71 -1.57
C HIS A 107 -0.34 7.84 -1.34
N LEU A 108 0.30 6.92 -0.61
CA LEU A 108 1.77 6.88 -0.49
C LEU A 108 2.45 6.76 -1.87
N GLY A 109 1.96 5.87 -2.73
CA GLY A 109 2.48 5.73 -4.10
C GLY A 109 2.28 6.95 -5.01
N LEU A 110 1.44 7.91 -4.61
CA LEU A 110 1.22 9.20 -5.26
C LEU A 110 1.96 10.37 -4.60
N GLY A 111 2.55 10.18 -3.41
CA GLY A 111 3.13 11.26 -2.60
C GLY A 111 2.11 12.06 -1.77
N ASN A 112 0.88 11.56 -1.64
CA ASN A 112 -0.18 12.12 -0.80
C ASN A 112 0.00 11.63 0.65
N VAL A 113 1.02 12.16 1.34
CA VAL A 113 1.46 11.66 2.66
C VAL A 113 0.41 11.91 3.73
N GLU A 114 -0.23 13.07 3.71
CA GLU A 114 -1.27 13.46 4.67
C GLU A 114 -2.49 12.54 4.60
N GLU A 115 -3.07 12.33 3.42
CA GLU A 115 -4.23 11.44 3.25
C GLU A 115 -3.88 9.99 3.58
N ALA A 116 -2.66 9.54 3.23
CA ALA A 116 -2.19 8.22 3.61
C ALA A 116 -2.13 8.06 5.14
N GLN A 117 -1.63 9.07 5.86
CA GLN A 117 -1.55 9.05 7.32
C GLN A 117 -2.95 8.99 7.94
N GLU A 118 -3.89 9.86 7.53
CA GLU A 118 -5.28 9.83 8.02
C GLU A 118 -5.94 8.46 7.82
N HIS A 119 -5.73 7.85 6.65
CA HIS A 119 -6.25 6.52 6.37
C HIS A 119 -5.62 5.44 7.25
N LEU A 120 -4.31 5.50 7.52
CA LEU A 120 -3.60 4.51 8.33
C LEU A 120 -3.89 4.63 9.82
N GLU A 121 -3.96 5.85 10.36
CA GLU A 121 -4.35 6.11 11.76
C GLU A 121 -5.74 5.52 12.06
N ALA A 122 -6.69 5.72 11.15
CA ALA A 122 -8.02 5.12 11.25
C ALA A 122 -8.01 3.58 11.18
N VAL A 123 -7.04 2.96 10.47
CA VAL A 123 -6.89 1.49 10.48
C VAL A 123 -6.28 1.00 11.79
N VAL A 124 -5.17 1.57 12.26
CA VAL A 124 -4.52 1.07 13.49
C VAL A 124 -5.38 1.27 14.75
N ALA A 125 -6.29 2.25 14.73
CA ALA A 125 -7.30 2.44 15.77
C ALA A 125 -8.47 1.44 15.68
N GLY A 126 -8.94 1.10 14.47
CA GLY A 126 -10.15 0.30 14.26
C GLY A 126 -9.92 -1.20 14.01
N ALA A 127 -8.76 -1.58 13.49
CA ALA A 127 -8.36 -2.96 13.19
C ALA A 127 -6.92 -3.22 13.69
N PRO A 128 -6.70 -3.39 15.01
CA PRO A 128 -5.38 -3.54 15.63
C PRO A 128 -4.64 -4.87 15.33
N ASN A 129 -5.16 -5.64 14.37
CA ASN A 129 -4.61 -6.87 13.80
C ASN A 129 -4.31 -6.77 12.30
N GLU A 130 -4.62 -5.64 11.64
CA GLU A 130 -4.35 -5.42 10.21
C GLU A 130 -2.87 -5.11 9.99
N ALA A 131 -2.03 -6.16 9.99
CA ALA A 131 -0.58 -6.05 9.94
C ALA A 131 -0.06 -5.10 8.83
N PRO A 132 -0.56 -5.11 7.58
CA PRO A 132 -0.03 -4.23 6.53
C PRO A 132 -0.14 -2.74 6.85
N ALA A 133 -1.13 -2.31 7.65
CA ALA A 133 -1.24 -0.91 8.07
C ALA A 133 -0.11 -0.51 9.04
N TYR A 134 0.27 -1.40 9.97
CA TYR A 134 1.41 -1.18 10.87
C TYR A 134 2.75 -1.08 10.14
N TYR A 135 2.91 -1.84 9.05
CA TYR A 135 4.06 -1.67 8.16
C TYR A 135 4.03 -0.29 7.48
N LEU A 136 2.93 0.04 6.79
CA LEU A 136 2.83 1.28 6.01
C LEU A 136 2.98 2.54 6.87
N ILE A 137 2.36 2.61 8.05
CA ILE A 137 2.48 3.79 8.93
C ILE A 137 3.88 3.88 9.55
N GLY A 138 4.52 2.76 9.85
CA GLY A 138 5.91 2.71 10.29
C GLY A 138 6.88 3.22 9.21
N MET A 139 6.67 2.83 7.95
CA MET A 139 7.46 3.32 6.83
C MET A 139 7.19 4.80 6.53
N LEU A 140 5.93 5.25 6.58
CA LEU A 140 5.54 6.66 6.46
C LEU A 140 6.30 7.54 7.48
N HIS A 141 6.26 7.19 8.76
CA HIS A 141 7.04 7.92 9.77
C HIS A 141 8.55 7.86 9.53
N ARG A 142 9.10 6.71 9.11
CA ARG A 142 10.55 6.56 8.91
C ARG A 142 11.08 7.29 7.68
N GLU A 143 10.35 7.26 6.57
CA GLU A 143 10.85 7.66 5.25
C GLU A 143 10.33 9.02 4.82
N GLU A 144 9.02 9.28 4.93
CA GLU A 144 8.41 10.56 4.56
C GLU A 144 8.66 11.64 5.62
N HIS A 145 8.44 11.32 6.89
CA HIS A 145 8.63 12.26 8.00
C HIS A 145 10.07 12.31 8.54
N GLY A 146 10.92 11.35 8.17
CA GLY A 146 12.27 11.22 8.73
C GLY A 146 12.29 10.99 10.25
N ASP A 147 11.21 10.45 10.83
CA ASP A 147 11.05 10.09 12.24
C ASP A 147 11.04 8.56 12.47
N PRO A 148 12.23 7.93 12.43
CA PRO A 148 12.41 6.54 12.81
C PRO A 148 12.31 6.28 14.34
N ILE A 149 11.98 7.26 15.19
CA ILE A 149 11.63 7.01 16.60
C ILE A 149 10.15 6.62 16.67
N THR A 150 9.27 7.43 16.07
CA THR A 150 7.83 7.13 16.00
C THR A 150 7.54 5.88 15.15
N ALA A 151 8.37 5.58 14.15
CA ALA A 151 8.25 4.35 13.35
C ALA A 151 8.45 3.03 14.12
N ASP A 152 9.39 2.98 15.08
CA ASP A 152 9.82 1.74 15.74
C ASP A 152 8.67 0.93 16.40
N PRO A 153 7.75 1.50 17.19
CA PRO A 153 6.63 0.74 17.76
C PRO A 153 5.68 0.16 16.70
N TYR A 154 5.39 0.89 15.62
CA TYR A 154 4.55 0.39 14.53
C TYR A 154 5.23 -0.76 13.78
N LEU A 155 6.51 -0.62 13.47
CA LEU A 155 7.32 -1.64 12.80
C LEU A 155 7.50 -2.91 13.66
N ARG A 156 7.63 -2.78 14.99
CA ARG A 156 7.60 -3.94 15.91
C ARG A 156 6.24 -4.61 15.90
N ARG A 157 5.15 -3.83 15.96
CA ARG A 157 3.78 -4.36 15.92
C ARG A 157 3.49 -5.13 14.63
N TYR A 158 4.04 -4.69 13.50
CA TYR A 158 4.01 -5.47 12.26
C TYR A 158 4.69 -6.85 12.42
N LEU A 159 5.88 -6.91 13.03
CA LEU A 159 6.60 -8.17 13.25
C LEU A 159 5.90 -9.11 14.24
N GLU A 160 5.17 -8.58 15.22
CA GLU A 160 4.31 -9.38 16.13
C GLU A 160 3.16 -10.04 15.37
N LEU A 161 2.47 -9.29 14.51
CA LEU A 161 1.30 -9.75 13.76
C LEU A 161 1.67 -10.63 12.56
N ALA A 162 2.80 -10.34 11.92
CA ALA A 162 3.25 -10.99 10.68
C ALA A 162 4.77 -11.31 10.71
N PRO A 163 5.24 -12.20 11.62
CA PRO A 163 6.67 -12.54 11.73
C PRO A 163 7.27 -13.18 10.45
N HIS A 164 6.41 -13.76 9.60
CA HIS A 164 6.74 -14.30 8.29
C HIS A 164 6.05 -13.55 7.13
N GLY A 165 5.60 -12.32 7.37
CA GLY A 165 5.01 -11.45 6.35
C GLY A 165 6.02 -10.99 5.29
N VAL A 166 5.50 -10.47 4.17
CA VAL A 166 6.29 -10.05 2.99
C VAL A 166 7.44 -9.10 3.35
N HIS A 167 7.20 -8.14 4.24
CA HIS A 167 8.20 -7.14 4.66
C HIS A 167 8.98 -7.56 5.91
N ALA A 168 8.76 -8.76 6.47
CA ALA A 168 9.30 -9.10 7.80
C ALA A 168 10.84 -9.15 7.83
N ALA A 169 11.51 -9.47 6.72
CA ALA A 169 12.98 -9.45 6.63
C ALA A 169 13.54 -8.01 6.61
N GLU A 170 12.91 -7.13 5.84
CA GLU A 170 13.19 -5.69 5.78
C GLU A 170 12.97 -5.03 7.15
N VAL A 171 11.81 -5.22 7.75
CA VAL A 171 11.46 -4.61 9.03
C VAL A 171 12.35 -5.11 10.17
N ARG A 172 12.72 -6.39 10.20
CA ARG A 172 13.74 -6.89 11.14
C ARG A 172 15.07 -6.17 10.98
N SER A 173 15.48 -5.86 9.75
CA SER A 173 16.73 -5.16 9.47
C SER A 173 16.69 -3.71 9.95
N ILE A 174 15.57 -3.01 9.73
CA ILE A 174 15.33 -1.65 10.22
C ILE A 174 15.36 -1.59 11.76
N VAL A 175 14.60 -2.46 12.43
CA VAL A 175 14.51 -2.50 13.90
C VAL A 175 15.83 -2.93 14.55
N ALA A 176 16.62 -3.78 13.90
CA ALA A 176 17.95 -4.18 14.39
C ALA A 176 18.96 -3.02 14.37
N GLN A 177 18.99 -2.23 13.29
CA GLN A 177 19.86 -1.03 13.19
C GLN A 177 19.53 0.04 14.22
N ARG A 178 18.29 0.04 14.72
CA ARG A 178 17.76 0.97 15.74
C ARG A 178 18.13 0.59 17.17
N GLN A 179 18.70 -0.58 17.42
CA GLN A 179 19.24 -0.88 18.75
C GLN A 179 20.63 -0.24 18.92
N PRO A 180 20.81 0.80 19.75
CA PRO A 180 22.13 1.07 20.30
C PRO A 180 22.58 -0.15 21.09
N ILE A 181 23.89 -0.27 21.32
CA ILE A 181 24.52 -1.43 21.97
C ILE A 181 24.12 -1.51 23.46
N GLN A 182 22.89 -1.91 23.77
CA GLN A 182 22.42 -2.24 25.12
C GLN A 182 22.86 -3.65 25.52
N ARG A 183 24.16 -3.90 25.39
CA ARG A 183 24.89 -5.06 25.94
C ARG A 183 26.32 -4.68 26.36
N ILE A 184 26.48 -3.54 27.04
CA ILE A 184 27.68 -3.24 27.85
C ILE A 184 27.32 -2.98 29.33
N ASP A 185 26.12 -3.36 29.77
CA ASP A 185 25.76 -3.47 31.20
C ASP A 185 25.96 -4.91 31.75
N ARG A 186 26.82 -5.70 31.09
CA ARG A 186 27.49 -6.83 31.74
C ARG A 186 28.89 -6.43 32.17
N VAL A 187 28.90 -5.65 33.25
CA VAL A 187 29.89 -5.71 34.33
C VAL A 187 31.34 -5.75 33.83
N ILE A 188 31.85 -4.56 33.49
CA ILE A 188 33.29 -4.28 33.56
C ILE A 188 33.63 -4.05 35.04
N ASP A 189 33.55 -5.09 35.87
CA ASP A 189 34.20 -5.07 37.18
C ASP A 189 35.69 -5.31 36.96
N GLY A 190 36.41 -4.20 36.79
CA GLY A 190 37.87 -4.21 36.66
C GLY A 190 38.54 -4.54 38.00
N ALA A 191 38.79 -5.82 38.26
CA ALA A 191 39.85 -6.23 39.17
C ALA A 191 41.19 -6.25 38.41
N PRO A 192 42.19 -5.44 38.80
CA PRO A 192 43.52 -5.48 38.19
C PRO A 192 44.28 -6.78 38.55
N PRO A 193 45.33 -7.16 37.80
CA PRO A 193 45.97 -8.46 37.93
C PRO A 193 46.90 -8.54 39.16
N GLU A 194 46.61 -9.45 40.09
CA GLU A 194 47.58 -9.89 41.08
C GLU A 194 48.52 -10.92 40.43
N ALA A 195 49.76 -10.49 40.19
CA ALA A 195 50.83 -11.29 39.59
C ALA A 195 51.92 -11.61 40.63
N GLU A 196 51.58 -12.46 41.61
CA GLU A 196 52.48 -13.06 42.59
C GLU A 196 52.02 -14.51 42.83
N THR A 197 52.85 -15.56 42.92
CA THR A 197 54.30 -15.70 42.80
C THR A 197 54.62 -17.08 42.18
N GLY A 198 55.80 -17.25 41.57
CA GLY A 198 56.15 -18.47 40.84
C GLY A 198 56.41 -19.69 41.73
N THR A 199 56.02 -20.87 41.26
CA THR A 199 56.41 -22.17 41.81
C THR A 199 57.14 -23.01 40.75
N GLU A 200 58.47 -22.99 40.76
CA GLU A 200 59.30 -24.06 40.21
C GLU A 200 60.54 -24.27 41.13
N PRO A 201 60.91 -25.52 41.50
CA PRO A 201 61.97 -25.85 42.48
C PRO A 201 63.31 -26.25 41.76
N PRO A 202 64.34 -26.89 42.39
CA PRO A 202 64.64 -27.12 43.82
C PRO A 202 65.87 -26.27 44.26
N PRO A 203 67.12 -26.71 44.59
CA PRO A 203 67.77 -28.03 44.76
C PRO A 203 67.98 -28.44 46.25
N GLU A 204 68.80 -29.47 46.50
CA GLU A 204 69.18 -30.05 47.81
C GLU A 204 70.49 -29.49 48.36
N THR A 205 70.71 -29.51 49.68
CA THR A 205 72.02 -29.88 50.28
C THR A 205 71.91 -30.25 51.76
N GLU A 206 72.80 -31.14 52.21
CA GLU A 206 72.87 -31.70 53.57
C GLU A 206 73.39 -30.71 54.63
N VAL A 207 73.19 -31.03 55.92
CA VAL A 207 74.20 -31.23 57.00
C VAL A 207 73.55 -31.07 58.39
N VAL A 208 74.15 -31.69 59.42
CA VAL A 208 73.76 -31.74 60.85
C VAL A 208 72.75 -32.88 61.15
N GLN A 209 73.10 -33.97 61.85
CA GLN A 209 74.24 -34.27 62.75
C GLN A 209 75.06 -35.49 62.30
#